data_AF-A0A090EMF3-F1
#
_entry.id   AF-A0A090EMF3-F1
#
_cell.length_a   1.000
_cell.length_b   1.000
_cell.length_c   1.000
_cell.angle_alpha   90.00
_cell.angle_beta   90.00
_cell.angle_gamma   90.00
#
_symmetry.space_group_name_H-M   'P 1'
#
loop_
_entity.id
_entity.type
_entity.pdbx_description
1 polymer ?
#
loop_
_entity_poly.entity_id
_entity_poly.type
_entity_poly.pdbx_seq_one_letter_code
_entity_poly.pdbx_strand_id
1 'polypeptide(L)'
;MIVYDPTNSLAAAALHALPARSAEDPIFRLAWHARVFSLIVSLVKEGRIHWPAFQERLVRYIGDRELSAGSQTAEEIDLHYFDCWLEAAHETLVAEGFITDLDVTAQVERIHAAVETIRIEQLTHEDSHKPVAVDHRD
;
A
#
# COMPACT_ATOMS: atom_id res chain seq x y z
N MET A 1 4.85 26.34 25.78
CA MET A 1 5.67 25.11 25.81
C MET A 1 5.25 24.28 24.62
N ILE A 2 5.92 24.46 23.46
CA ILE A 2 5.60 23.73 22.24
C ILE A 2 6.35 22.40 22.31
N VAL A 3 5.60 21.30 22.31
CA VAL A 3 6.15 19.95 22.26
C VAL A 3 6.74 19.77 20.87
N TYR A 4 8.07 19.73 20.78
CA TYR A 4 8.78 19.38 19.56
C TYR A 4 8.60 17.89 19.33
N ASP A 5 7.86 17.54 18.27
CA ASP A 5 7.78 16.17 17.76
C ASP A 5 8.98 15.96 16.81
N PRO A 6 10.02 15.23 17.24
CA PRO A 6 11.23 15.04 16.44
C PRO A 6 11.00 14.20 15.18
N THR A 7 9.92 13.42 15.14
CA THR A 7 9.57 12.57 13.98
C THR A 7 9.02 13.39 12.82
N ASN A 8 8.27 14.47 13.09
CA ASN A 8 7.70 15.33 12.05
C ASN A 8 8.76 16.25 11.38
N SER A 9 9.81 16.63 12.13
CA SER A 9 10.89 17.49 11.63
C SER A 9 11.87 16.76 10.70
N LEU A 10 12.07 15.45 10.90
CA LEU A 10 12.98 14.62 10.09
C LEU A 10 12.34 14.25 8.74
N ALA A 11 11.04 13.95 8.72
CA ALA A 11 10.29 13.69 7.50
C ALA A 11 10.24 14.92 6.58
N ALA A 12 10.01 16.12 7.14
CA ALA A 12 9.99 17.37 6.37
C ALA A 12 11.37 17.75 5.80
N ALA A 13 12.45 17.52 6.56
CA ALA A 13 13.82 17.76 6.10
C ALA A 13 14.25 16.74 5.02
N ALA A 14 13.82 15.47 5.14
CA ALA A 14 14.04 14.45 4.12
C ALA A 14 13.32 14.80 2.82
N LEU A 15 12.08 15.30 2.88
CA LEU A 15 11.31 15.72 1.70
C LEU A 15 11.98 16.88 0.94
N HIS A 16 12.60 17.82 1.64
CA HIS A 16 13.33 18.94 1.04
C HIS A 16 14.69 18.54 0.43
N ALA A 17 15.21 17.38 0.81
CA ALA A 17 16.48 16.84 0.31
C ALA A 17 16.30 15.88 -0.89
N LEU A 18 15.05 15.55 -1.25
CA LEU A 18 14.79 14.69 -2.40
C LEU A 18 14.84 15.52 -3.71
N PRO A 19 15.66 15.13 -4.69
CA PRO A 19 15.68 15.78 -5.98
C PRO A 19 14.32 15.63 -6.69
N ALA A 20 13.95 16.62 -7.52
CA ALA A 20 12.78 16.51 -8.37
C ALA A 20 12.91 15.30 -9.31
N ARG A 21 11.78 14.62 -9.55
CA ARG A 21 11.68 13.32 -10.23
C ARG A 21 12.58 13.23 -11.46
N SER A 22 13.46 12.24 -11.48
CA SER A 22 14.29 11.92 -12.65
C SER A 22 13.60 10.83 -13.50
N ALA A 23 13.96 10.70 -14.77
CA ALA A 23 13.45 9.61 -15.62
C ALA A 23 13.88 8.20 -15.14
N GLU A 24 14.76 8.12 -14.13
CA GLU A 24 15.31 6.89 -13.56
C GLU A 24 14.57 6.44 -12.29
N ASP A 25 13.62 7.23 -11.78
CA ASP A 25 12.89 6.90 -10.56
C ASP A 25 11.92 5.72 -10.76
N PRO A 26 11.71 4.87 -9.74
CA PRO A 26 10.79 3.74 -9.84
C PRO A 26 9.38 4.18 -10.23
N ILE A 27 8.82 3.55 -11.27
CA ILE A 27 7.44 3.79 -11.73
C ILE A 27 6.42 3.47 -10.61
N PHE A 28 6.72 2.48 -9.77
CA PHE A 28 5.90 2.09 -8.61
C PHE A 28 6.59 2.47 -7.31
N ARG A 29 5.98 3.39 -6.54
CA ARG A 29 6.49 3.81 -5.22
C ARG A 29 6.32 2.73 -4.14
N LEU A 30 5.20 2.02 -4.16
CA LEU A 30 4.88 0.98 -3.19
C LEU A 30 4.69 -0.37 -3.89
N ALA A 31 5.08 -1.44 -3.21
CA ALA A 31 5.00 -2.80 -3.76
C ALA A 31 3.55 -3.17 -4.19
N TRP A 32 2.54 -2.64 -3.49
CA TRP A 32 1.15 -2.89 -3.83
C TRP A 32 0.69 -2.19 -5.12
N HIS A 33 1.31 -1.07 -5.52
CA HIS A 33 1.03 -0.40 -6.80
C HIS A 33 1.31 -1.34 -7.98
N ALA A 34 2.45 -2.04 -7.95
CA ALA A 34 2.81 -3.00 -8.98
C ALA A 34 1.86 -4.22 -8.98
N ARG A 35 1.40 -4.65 -7.81
CA ARG A 35 0.49 -5.79 -7.66
C ARG A 35 -0.89 -5.50 -8.27
N VAL A 36 -1.50 -4.35 -7.96
CA VAL A 36 -2.82 -4.00 -8.52
C VAL A 36 -2.76 -3.80 -10.03
N PHE A 37 -1.72 -3.12 -10.52
CA PHE A 37 -1.50 -2.91 -11.95
C PHE A 37 -1.33 -4.24 -12.69
N SER A 38 -0.44 -5.11 -12.21
CA SER A 38 -0.17 -6.39 -12.86
C SER A 38 -1.38 -7.32 -12.85
N LEU A 39 -2.18 -7.33 -11.77
CA LEU A 39 -3.40 -8.11 -11.67
C LEU A 39 -4.39 -7.77 -12.80
N ILE A 40 -4.75 -6.50 -12.92
CA ILE A 40 -5.72 -6.05 -13.93
C ILE A 40 -5.17 -6.25 -15.34
N VAL A 41 -3.92 -5.86 -15.60
CA VAL A 41 -3.32 -6.02 -16.93
C VAL A 41 -3.24 -7.49 -17.35
N SER A 42 -2.98 -8.40 -16.42
CA SER A 42 -2.95 -9.85 -16.72
C SER A 42 -4.34 -10.35 -17.10
N LEU A 43 -5.37 -10.02 -16.32
CA LEU A 43 -6.76 -10.40 -16.61
C LEU A 43 -7.27 -9.81 -17.94
N VAL A 44 -6.87 -8.59 -18.26
CA VAL A 44 -7.18 -7.97 -19.56
C VAL A 44 -6.51 -8.72 -20.70
N LYS A 45 -5.21 -9.05 -20.56
CA LYS A 45 -4.47 -9.81 -21.58
C LYS A 45 -5.05 -11.22 -21.79
N GLU A 46 -5.61 -11.81 -20.76
CA GLU A 46 -6.31 -13.10 -20.82
C GLU A 46 -7.74 -12.99 -21.36
N GLY A 47 -8.22 -11.78 -21.67
CA GLY A 47 -9.59 -11.55 -22.15
C GLY A 47 -10.67 -11.74 -21.08
N ARG A 48 -10.26 -11.81 -19.81
CA ARG A 48 -11.14 -11.99 -18.65
C ARG A 48 -11.81 -10.69 -18.19
N ILE A 49 -11.19 -9.55 -18.50
CA ILE A 49 -11.71 -8.21 -18.25
C ILE A 49 -11.63 -7.39 -19.54
N HIS A 50 -12.69 -6.66 -19.87
CA HIS A 50 -12.67 -5.75 -21.00
C HIS A 50 -12.02 -4.41 -20.62
N TRP A 51 -10.88 -4.08 -21.24
CA TRP A 51 -10.09 -2.90 -20.90
C TRP A 51 -10.89 -1.57 -20.91
N PRO A 52 -11.68 -1.26 -21.96
CA PRO A 52 -12.50 -0.04 -21.95
C PRO A 52 -13.44 0.08 -20.74
N ALA A 53 -14.00 -1.02 -20.26
CA ALA A 53 -14.91 -1.01 -19.11
C ALA A 53 -14.17 -0.76 -17.79
N PHE A 54 -12.94 -1.27 -17.65
CA PHE A 54 -12.07 -0.93 -16.52
C PHE A 54 -11.63 0.54 -16.60
N GLN A 55 -11.22 1.01 -17.78
CA GLN A 55 -10.75 2.37 -18.00
C GLN A 55 -11.83 3.41 -17.69
N GLU A 56 -13.09 3.16 -18.05
CA GLU A 56 -14.22 4.03 -17.70
C GLU A 56 -14.39 4.18 -16.18
N ARG A 57 -14.33 3.07 -15.43
CA ARG A 57 -14.37 3.10 -13.96
C ARG A 57 -13.19 3.89 -13.38
N LEU A 58 -11.98 3.65 -13.89
CA LEU A 58 -10.78 4.36 -13.44
C LEU A 58 -10.89 5.87 -13.66
N VAL A 59 -11.35 6.30 -14.84
CA VAL A 59 -11.56 7.73 -15.14
C VAL A 59 -12.59 8.34 -14.19
N ARG A 60 -13.67 7.62 -13.89
CA ARG A 60 -14.66 8.07 -12.91
C ARG A 60 -14.04 8.30 -11.53
N TYR A 61 -13.29 7.32 -11.00
CA TYR A 61 -12.64 7.48 -9.69
C TYR A 61 -11.60 8.62 -9.67
N ILE A 62 -10.85 8.81 -10.76
CA ILE A 62 -9.93 9.95 -10.89
C ILE A 62 -10.72 11.26 -10.83
N GLY A 63 -11.77 11.40 -11.64
CA GLY A 63 -12.58 12.61 -11.69
C GLY A 63 -13.26 12.94 -10.36
N ASP A 64 -13.86 11.95 -9.70
CA ASP A 64 -14.49 12.11 -8.39
C ASP A 64 -13.48 12.61 -7.34
N ARG A 65 -12.24 12.12 -7.42
CA ARG A 65 -11.19 12.49 -6.48
C ARG A 65 -10.60 13.85 -6.78
N GLU A 66 -10.37 14.19 -8.05
CA GLU A 66 -9.93 15.52 -8.48
C GLU A 66 -10.92 16.62 -8.05
N LEU A 67 -12.23 16.35 -8.12
CA LEU A 67 -13.27 17.27 -7.65
C LEU A 67 -13.19 17.55 -6.14
N SER A 68 -12.68 16.60 -5.36
CA SER A 68 -12.51 16.71 -3.91
C SER A 68 -11.12 17.19 -3.48
N ALA A 69 -10.17 17.29 -4.42
CA ALA A 69 -8.78 17.56 -4.14
C ALA A 69 -8.49 19.06 -4.03
N GLY A 70 -7.73 19.45 -3.00
CA GLY A 70 -7.10 20.75 -2.90
C GLY A 70 -5.78 20.82 -3.68
N SER A 71 -4.91 21.78 -3.33
CA SER A 71 -3.54 21.79 -3.85
C SER A 71 -2.78 20.56 -3.35
N GLN A 72 -2.30 19.73 -4.27
CA GLN A 72 -1.56 18.49 -3.98
C GLN A 72 -0.13 18.59 -4.51
N THR A 73 0.79 17.96 -3.81
CA THR A 73 2.15 17.69 -4.27
C THR A 73 2.15 16.60 -5.34
N ALA A 74 3.23 16.51 -6.12
CA ALA A 74 3.37 15.45 -7.13
C ALA A 74 3.36 14.03 -6.52
N GLU A 75 3.84 13.87 -5.30
CA GLU A 75 3.81 12.59 -4.59
C GLU A 75 2.40 12.20 -4.17
N GLU A 76 1.62 13.15 -3.65
CA GLU A 76 0.22 12.91 -3.31
C GLU A 76 -0.58 12.53 -4.56
N ILE A 77 -0.35 13.20 -5.69
CA ILE A 77 -0.99 12.85 -6.97
C ILE A 77 -0.68 11.40 -7.38
N ASP A 78 0.59 10.98 -7.29
CA ASP A 78 1.00 9.61 -7.62
C ASP A 78 0.33 8.56 -6.69
N LEU A 79 0.31 8.81 -5.39
CA LEU A 79 -0.35 7.93 -4.42
C LEU A 79 -1.86 7.87 -4.71
N HIS A 80 -2.45 9.02 -4.98
CA HIS A 80 -3.88 9.11 -5.22
C HIS A 80 -4.32 8.40 -6.49
N TYR A 81 -3.49 8.43 -7.53
CA TYR A 81 -3.72 7.68 -8.77
C TYR A 81 -3.81 6.17 -8.52
N PHE A 82 -2.92 5.62 -7.69
CA PHE A 82 -2.93 4.18 -7.40
C PHE A 82 -4.07 3.75 -6.48
N ASP A 83 -4.54 4.63 -5.59
CA ASP A 83 -5.81 4.38 -4.88
C ASP A 83 -6.98 4.30 -5.87
N CYS A 84 -7.06 5.20 -6.86
CA CYS A 84 -8.11 5.13 -7.89
C CYS A 84 -8.02 3.83 -8.70
N TRP A 85 -6.81 3.32 -8.96
CA TRP A 85 -6.60 2.00 -9.53
C TRP A 85 -7.14 0.88 -8.64
N LEU A 86 -6.90 0.96 -7.34
CA LEU A 86 -7.38 -0.04 -6.39
C LEU A 86 -8.91 -0.08 -6.33
N GLU A 87 -9.55 1.07 -6.25
CA GLU A 87 -11.02 1.18 -6.24
C GLU A 87 -11.64 0.68 -7.55
N ALA A 88 -11.10 1.12 -8.70
CA ALA A 88 -11.55 0.64 -10.00
C ALA A 88 -11.33 -0.87 -10.17
N ALA A 89 -10.22 -1.40 -9.66
CA ALA A 89 -9.91 -2.82 -9.70
C ALA A 89 -10.88 -3.62 -8.84
N HIS A 90 -11.16 -3.15 -7.62
CA HIS A 90 -12.11 -3.79 -6.71
C HIS A 90 -13.51 -3.86 -7.35
N GLU A 91 -14.04 -2.72 -7.80
CA GLU A 91 -15.35 -2.67 -8.46
C GLU A 91 -15.41 -3.57 -9.71
N THR A 92 -14.34 -3.59 -10.51
CA THR A 92 -14.29 -4.44 -11.71
C THR A 92 -14.30 -5.92 -11.34
N LEU A 93 -13.51 -6.34 -10.35
CA LEU A 93 -13.44 -7.74 -9.94
C LEU A 93 -14.76 -8.22 -9.31
N VAL A 94 -15.46 -7.35 -8.58
CA VAL A 94 -16.80 -7.64 -8.05
C VAL A 94 -17.83 -7.73 -9.19
N ALA A 95 -17.83 -6.78 -10.12
CA ALA A 95 -18.76 -6.76 -11.23
C ALA A 95 -18.62 -7.98 -12.17
N GLU A 96 -17.40 -8.45 -12.38
CA GLU A 96 -17.10 -9.66 -13.18
C GLU A 96 -17.22 -10.96 -12.36
N GLY A 97 -17.54 -10.87 -11.07
CA GLY A 97 -17.80 -12.03 -10.20
C GLY A 97 -16.57 -12.83 -9.76
N PHE A 98 -15.38 -12.23 -9.81
CA PHE A 98 -14.15 -12.87 -9.31
C PHE A 98 -14.08 -12.92 -7.78
N ILE A 99 -14.62 -11.90 -7.13
CA ILE A 99 -14.63 -11.72 -5.68
C ILE A 99 -15.95 -11.06 -5.26
N THR A 100 -16.25 -11.13 -3.97
CA THR A 100 -17.28 -10.31 -3.32
C THR A 100 -16.65 -9.37 -2.29
N ASP A 101 -17.37 -8.31 -1.90
CA ASP A 101 -16.92 -7.42 -0.81
C ASP A 101 -16.66 -8.19 0.51
N LEU A 102 -17.43 -9.26 0.74
CA LEU A 102 -17.25 -10.12 1.90
C LEU A 102 -15.94 -10.92 1.83
N ASP A 103 -15.55 -11.39 0.64
CA ASP A 103 -14.27 -12.09 0.46
C ASP A 103 -13.08 -11.18 0.79
N VAL A 104 -13.14 -9.92 0.36
CA VAL A 104 -12.11 -8.92 0.64
C VAL A 104 -12.03 -8.67 2.15
N THR A 105 -13.18 -8.42 2.79
CA THR A 105 -13.24 -8.19 4.24
C THR A 105 -12.67 -9.38 5.01
N ALA A 106 -13.09 -10.60 4.67
CA ALA A 106 -12.60 -11.81 5.31
C ALA A 106 -11.10 -12.05 5.07
N GLN A 107 -10.58 -11.69 3.91
CA GLN A 107 -9.14 -11.78 3.61
C GLN A 107 -8.33 -10.77 4.43
N VAL A 108 -8.81 -9.53 4.58
CA VAL A 108 -8.15 -8.52 5.42
C VAL A 108 -8.05 -8.99 6.86
N GLU A 109 -9.14 -9.49 7.43
CA GLU A 109 -9.16 -10.02 8.80
C GLU A 109 -8.19 -11.21 8.98
N ARG A 110 -8.13 -12.12 8.01
CA ARG A 110 -7.17 -13.23 8.04
C ARG A 110 -5.72 -12.75 8.00
N ILE A 111 -5.41 -11.73 7.18
CA ILE A 111 -4.07 -11.16 7.12
C ILE A 111 -3.72 -10.48 8.45
N HIS A 112 -4.63 -9.68 9.02
CA HIS A 112 -4.41 -9.02 10.31
C HIS A 112 -4.15 -10.04 11.42
N ALA A 113 -4.98 -11.09 11.53
CA ALA A 113 -4.78 -12.15 12.51
C ALA A 113 -3.45 -12.89 12.34
N ALA A 114 -3.05 -13.18 11.09
CA ALA A 114 -1.78 -13.83 10.80
C ALA A 114 -0.59 -12.94 11.16
N VAL A 115 -0.62 -11.65 10.79
CA VAL A 115 0.42 -10.68 11.12
C VAL A 115 0.58 -10.54 12.63
N GLU A 116 -0.53 -10.50 13.37
CA GLU A 116 -0.48 -10.38 14.84
C GLU A 116 0.09 -11.66 15.49
N THR A 117 -0.29 -12.83 14.98
CA THR A 117 0.27 -14.11 15.45
C THR A 117 1.79 -14.15 15.23
N ILE A 118 2.26 -13.80 14.04
CA ILE A 118 3.69 -13.76 13.70
C ILE A 118 4.43 -12.77 14.59
N ARG A 119 3.86 -11.58 14.83
CA ARG A 119 4.45 -10.57 15.71
C ARG A 119 4.62 -11.10 17.14
N ILE A 120 3.59 -11.75 17.70
CA ILE A 120 3.63 -12.32 19.05
C ILE A 120 4.72 -13.40 19.15
N GLU A 121 4.78 -14.31 18.17
CA GLU A 121 5.80 -15.36 18.12
C GLU A 121 7.22 -14.78 18.08
N GLN A 122 7.46 -13.75 17.27
CA GLN A 122 8.77 -13.09 17.18
C GLN A 122 9.18 -12.44 18.51
N LEU A 123 8.26 -11.75 19.19
CA LEU A 123 8.53 -11.10 20.47
C LEU A 123 8.81 -12.13 21.59
N THR A 124 8.08 -13.24 21.63
CA THR A 124 8.31 -14.31 22.62
C THR A 124 9.62 -15.07 22.39
N HIS A 125 10.08 -15.17 21.14
CA HIS A 125 11.37 -15.79 20.82
C HIS A 125 12.56 -14.88 21.19
N GLU A 126 12.41 -13.56 21.12
CA GLU A 126 13.46 -12.58 21.46
C GLU A 126 13.73 -12.54 22.98
N ASP A 127 12.70 -12.71 23.81
CA ASP A 127 12.83 -12.80 25.28
C ASP A 127 13.60 -14.06 25.74
N SER A 128 13.69 -15.10 24.90
CA SER A 128 14.40 -16.34 25.23
C SER A 128 15.90 -16.32 24.92
N HIS A 129 16.43 -15.24 24.30
CA HIS A 129 17.86 -15.12 23.92
C HIS A 129 18.72 -14.33 24.93
N LYS A 130 18.28 -14.12 26.18
CA LYS A 130 19.20 -13.62 27.21
C LYS A 130 20.26 -14.70 27.52
N PRO A 131 21.56 -14.42 27.37
CA PRO A 131 22.60 -15.41 27.67
C PRO A 131 22.62 -15.66 29.17
N VAL A 132 22.50 -16.93 29.56
CA VAL A 132 22.86 -17.38 30.91
C VAL A 132 24.33 -17.04 31.10
N ALA A 133 24.63 -16.12 32.04
CA ALA A 133 25.99 -15.82 32.44
C ALA A 133 26.63 -17.11 32.97
N VAL A 134 27.58 -17.64 32.22
CA VAL A 134 28.44 -18.74 32.67
C VAL A 134 29.37 -18.17 33.73
N ASP A 135 29.07 -18.49 35.00
CA ASP A 135 29.94 -18.20 36.14
C ASP A 135 31.18 -19.10 36.04
N HIS A 136 32.29 -18.55 35.55
CA HIS A 136 33.61 -19.14 35.69
C HIS A 136 34.21 -18.67 37.02
N ARG A 137 34.14 -19.52 38.04
CA ARG A 137 34.96 -19.41 39.25
C ARG A 137 35.83 -20.65 39.38
N ASP A 138 37.14 -20.40 39.25
CA ASP A 138 38.25 -21.25 39.71
C ASP A 138 38.25 -21.40 41.24
#